data_AF-A0AAU9RYN0-F1
#
_entry.id   AF-A0AAU9RYN0-F1
#
_cell.length_a   1.000
_cell.length_b   1.000
_cell.length_c   1.000
_cell.angle_alpha   90.00
_cell.angle_beta   90.00
_cell.angle_gamma   90.00
#
_symmetry.space_group_name_H-M   'P 1'
#
loop_
_entity.id
_entity.type
_entity.pdbx_description
1 polymer ?
#
loop_
_entity_poly.entity_id
_entity_poly.type
_entity_poly.pdbx_seq_one_letter_code
_entity_poly.pdbx_strand_id
1 'polypeptide(L)'
;SWLRKSLMASKLVVIIVFILDLIAVGLAIAAEQRRSVGKAITDKEKTYEYCVYGTDIATSYGAGAFVLLFISQVLIMVASRCFCCGKSLNPGGSRACAILLFFICWAFFLIAEICLLAASIRNAYHTKYRKMWNIEKPPSCEVIRKGVFAAGAAFTLFTAIVSQFYYVCYSRARVAHQNPSY
;
A
#
# COMPACT_ATOMS: atom_id res chain seq x y z
N SER A 1 5.81 -5.49 36.23
CA SER A 1 5.02 -4.35 35.70
C SER A 1 5.55 -3.86 34.34
N TRP A 2 6.84 -3.55 34.21
CA TRP A 2 7.43 -2.95 32.99
C TRP A 2 7.45 -3.87 31.75
N LEU A 3 7.78 -5.16 31.91
CA LEU A 3 7.76 -6.15 30.83
C LEU A 3 6.36 -6.27 30.17
N ARG A 4 5.31 -6.31 31.01
CA ARG A 4 3.90 -6.36 30.59
C ARG A 4 3.49 -5.11 29.81
N LYS A 5 3.96 -3.92 30.22
CA LYS A 5 3.75 -2.67 29.47
C LYS A 5 4.44 -2.68 28.11
N SER A 6 5.67 -3.20 28.02
CA SER A 6 6.38 -3.32 26.74
C SER A 6 5.72 -4.31 25.78
N LEU A 7 5.21 -5.42 26.31
CA LEU A 7 4.52 -6.47 25.55
C LEU A 7 3.16 -5.97 25.03
N MET A 8 2.42 -5.21 25.86
CA MET A 8 1.17 -4.56 25.48
C MET A 8 1.39 -3.52 24.38
N ALA A 9 2.44 -2.70 24.50
CA ALA A 9 2.79 -1.70 23.48
C ALA A 9 3.15 -2.36 22.13
N SER A 10 3.92 -3.46 22.13
CA SER A 10 4.24 -4.19 20.89
C SER A 10 3.01 -4.83 20.25
N LYS A 11 2.10 -5.40 21.06
CA LYS A 11 0.85 -5.97 20.54
C LYS A 11 -0.06 -4.91 19.93
N LEU A 12 -0.12 -3.73 20.55
CA LEU A 12 -0.92 -2.62 20.06
C LEU A 12 -0.40 -2.09 18.71
N VAL A 13 0.92 -2.00 18.52
CA VAL A 13 1.51 -1.62 17.21
C VAL A 13 1.13 -2.63 16.13
N VAL A 14 1.29 -3.94 16.41
CA VAL A 14 0.92 -5.03 15.47
C VAL A 14 -0.54 -4.90 15.04
N ILE A 15 -1.46 -4.72 16.00
CA ILE A 15 -2.89 -4.62 15.73
C ILE A 15 -3.23 -3.37 14.91
N ILE A 16 -2.68 -2.21 15.27
CA ILE A 16 -2.95 -0.95 14.55
C ILE A 16 -2.44 -1.05 13.12
N VAL A 17 -1.20 -1.49 12.92
CA VAL A 17 -0.60 -1.67 11.59
C VAL A 17 -1.40 -2.68 10.78
N PHE A 18 -1.83 -3.79 11.38
CA PHE A 18 -2.64 -4.79 10.70
C PHE A 18 -3.96 -4.21 10.18
N ILE A 19 -4.64 -3.41 10.99
CA ILE A 19 -5.90 -2.75 10.58
C ILE A 19 -5.62 -1.75 9.45
N LEU A 20 -4.58 -0.92 9.57
CA LEU A 20 -4.21 0.05 8.54
C LEU A 20 -3.88 -0.63 7.21
N ASP A 21 -3.08 -1.70 7.26
CA ASP A 21 -2.69 -2.49 6.09
C ASP A 21 -3.90 -3.17 5.43
N LEU A 22 -4.83 -3.73 6.22
CA LEU A 22 -6.07 -4.32 5.69
C LEU A 22 -6.93 -3.28 4.97
N ILE A 23 -7.06 -2.07 5.55
CA ILE A 23 -7.78 -0.98 4.90
C ILE A 23 -7.04 -0.56 3.63
N ALA A 24 -5.71 -0.43 3.65
CA ALA A 24 -4.92 -0.09 2.48
C ALA A 24 -5.07 -1.11 1.34
N VAL A 25 -5.03 -2.41 1.65
CA VAL A 25 -5.29 -3.49 0.68
C VAL A 25 -6.71 -3.38 0.13
N GLY A 26 -7.71 -3.17 1.00
CA GLY A 26 -9.11 -3.00 0.59
C GLY A 26 -9.30 -1.81 -0.33
N LEU A 27 -8.67 -0.67 -0.02
CA LEU A 27 -8.69 0.52 -0.87
C LEU A 27 -7.97 0.31 -2.20
N ALA A 28 -6.84 -0.40 -2.22
CA ALA A 28 -6.11 -0.71 -3.45
C ALA A 28 -6.94 -1.63 -4.37
N ILE A 29 -7.61 -2.65 -3.81
CA ILE A 29 -8.52 -3.53 -4.55
C ILE A 29 -9.75 -2.74 -5.04
N ALA A 30 -10.34 -1.91 -4.17
CA ALA A 30 -11.47 -1.07 -4.55
C ALA A 30 -11.10 -0.09 -5.67
N ALA A 31 -9.88 0.46 -5.66
CA ALA A 31 -9.38 1.32 -6.72
C ALA A 31 -9.26 0.57 -8.06
N GLU A 32 -8.79 -0.69 -8.05
CA GLU A 32 -8.74 -1.53 -9.25
C GLU A 32 -10.14 -1.91 -9.75
N GLN A 33 -11.07 -2.25 -8.85
CA GLN A 33 -12.45 -2.57 -9.23
C GLN A 33 -13.24 -1.35 -9.76
N ARG A 34 -13.01 -0.18 -9.17
CA ARG A 34 -13.69 1.08 -9.52
C ARG A 34 -12.96 1.88 -10.59
N ARG A 35 -11.94 1.28 -11.22
CA ARG A 35 -11.19 1.89 -12.32
C ARG A 35 -12.13 2.56 -13.30
N SER A 36 -11.79 3.76 -13.76
CA SER A 36 -12.61 4.49 -14.73
C SER A 36 -12.62 3.75 -16.06
N VAL A 37 -13.56 2.82 -16.23
CA VAL A 37 -13.89 2.24 -17.52
C VAL A 37 -14.71 3.29 -18.25
N GLY A 38 -14.17 3.84 -19.34
CA GLY A 38 -14.94 4.73 -20.20
C GLY A 38 -16.16 3.96 -20.72
N LYS A 39 -17.36 4.46 -20.43
CA LYS A 39 -18.59 3.91 -21.03
C LYS A 39 -18.86 4.72 -22.29
N ALA A 40 -18.88 4.06 -23.44
CA ALA A 40 -19.42 4.65 -24.66
C ALA A 40 -20.93 4.82 -24.47
N ILE A 41 -21.41 6.06 -24.48
CA ILE A 41 -22.84 6.35 -24.48
C ILE A 41 -23.17 6.93 -25.85
N THR A 42 -24.15 6.33 -26.50
CA THR A 42 -24.71 6.81 -27.77
C THR A 42 -25.72 7.91 -27.45
N ASP A 43 -25.62 9.06 -28.13
CA ASP A 43 -26.59 10.13 -27.95
C ASP A 43 -28.00 9.71 -28.42
N LYS A 44 -29.04 10.36 -27.89
CA LYS A 44 -30.46 10.05 -28.19
C LYS A 44 -30.80 10.21 -29.69
N GLU A 45 -30.03 11.02 -30.41
CA GLU A 45 -30.17 11.25 -31.86
C GLU A 45 -29.25 10.35 -32.73
N LYS A 46 -28.51 9.40 -32.12
CA LYS A 46 -27.60 8.44 -32.79
C LYS A 46 -26.53 9.06 -33.70
N THR A 47 -26.23 10.34 -33.55
CA THR A 47 -25.34 11.06 -34.48
C THR A 47 -23.87 10.97 -34.07
N TYR A 48 -23.58 10.82 -32.77
CA TYR A 48 -22.21 10.76 -32.24
C TYR A 48 -22.11 9.80 -31.03
N GLU A 49 -21.03 9.02 -30.95
CA GLU A 49 -20.66 8.25 -29.76
C GLU A 49 -19.61 9.03 -28.94
N TYR A 50 -19.91 9.30 -27.68
CA TYR A 50 -18.95 9.95 -26.77
C TYR A 50 -18.63 9.03 -25.58
N CYS A 51 -17.36 8.96 -25.20
CA CYS A 51 -16.94 8.19 -24.02
C CYS A 51 -17.19 9.05 -22.76
N VAL A 52 -18.11 8.62 -21.90
CA VAL A 52 -18.26 9.21 -20.56
C VAL A 52 -17.32 8.49 -19.60
N TYR A 53 -16.39 9.24 -19.03
CA TYR A 53 -15.50 8.76 -17.99
C TYR A 53 -16.12 8.98 -16.61
N GLY A 54 -16.12 7.91 -15.80
CA GLY A 54 -16.57 7.95 -14.42
C GLY A 54 -15.81 8.99 -13.57
N THR A 55 -16.39 9.34 -12.43
CA THR A 55 -15.78 10.22 -11.42
C THR A 55 -14.45 9.66 -10.89
N ASP A 56 -13.55 10.53 -10.42
CA ASP A 56 -12.20 10.22 -9.91
C ASP A 56 -12.15 9.41 -8.59
N ILE A 57 -13.17 8.60 -8.34
CA ILE A 57 -13.33 7.78 -7.13
C ILE A 57 -12.17 6.77 -7.02
N ALA A 58 -11.77 6.13 -8.11
CA ALA A 58 -10.62 5.21 -8.10
C ALA A 58 -9.30 5.92 -7.74
N THR A 59 -9.11 7.17 -8.17
CA THR A 59 -7.94 7.98 -7.80
C THR A 59 -7.92 8.24 -6.30
N SER A 60 -9.08 8.58 -5.70
CA SER A 60 -9.16 8.81 -4.26
C SER A 60 -8.88 7.56 -3.44
N TYR A 61 -9.36 6.39 -3.87
CA TYR A 61 -9.05 5.12 -3.21
C TYR A 61 -7.57 4.73 -3.37
N GLY A 62 -6.98 4.91 -4.56
CA GLY A 62 -5.55 4.68 -4.78
C GLY A 62 -4.66 5.59 -3.93
N ALA A 63 -4.98 6.89 -3.86
CA ALA A 63 -4.30 7.84 -3.00
C ALA A 63 -4.49 7.53 -1.50
N GLY A 64 -5.68 7.10 -1.09
CA GLY A 64 -5.95 6.65 0.27
C GLY A 64 -5.13 5.42 0.64
N ALA A 65 -5.07 4.43 -0.25
CA ALA A 65 -4.24 3.24 -0.06
C ALA A 65 -2.75 3.60 0.12
N PHE A 66 -2.23 4.49 -0.74
CA PHE A 66 -0.87 5.03 -0.66
C PHE A 66 -0.61 5.69 0.72
N VAL A 67 -1.47 6.62 1.15
CA VAL A 67 -1.27 7.31 2.44
C VAL A 67 -1.32 6.34 3.62
N LEU A 68 -2.27 5.39 3.62
CA LEU A 68 -2.38 4.43 4.71
C LEU A 68 -1.19 3.47 4.79
N LEU A 69 -0.74 2.97 3.64
CA LEU A 69 0.44 2.09 3.58
C LEU A 69 1.70 2.84 4.04
N PHE A 70 1.87 4.09 3.62
CA PHE A 70 2.95 4.97 4.07
C PHE A 70 2.94 5.18 5.59
N ILE A 71 1.78 5.50 6.17
CA ILE A 71 1.62 5.68 7.62
C ILE A 71 1.97 4.37 8.35
N SER A 72 1.47 3.23 7.87
CA SER A 72 1.75 1.90 8.44
C SER A 72 3.26 1.60 8.47
N GLN A 73 3.95 1.85 7.35
CA GLN A 73 5.39 1.68 7.24
C GLN A 73 6.14 2.58 8.23
N VAL A 74 5.79 3.87 8.31
CA VAL A 74 6.41 4.82 9.25
C VAL A 74 6.20 4.37 10.70
N LEU A 75 5.01 3.91 11.08
CA LEU A 75 4.70 3.43 12.42
C LEU A 75 5.59 2.24 12.81
N ILE A 76 5.75 1.26 11.91
CA ILE A 76 6.64 0.11 12.15
C ILE A 76 8.09 0.56 12.33
N MET A 77 8.58 1.49 11.51
CA MET A 77 9.96 1.96 11.57
C MET A 77 10.25 2.75 12.85
N VAL A 78 9.32 3.61 13.26
CA VAL A 78 9.42 4.35 14.52
C VAL A 78 9.37 3.38 15.71
N ALA A 79 8.45 2.41 15.69
CA ALA A 79 8.33 1.42 16.74
C ALA A 79 9.54 0.47 16.82
N SER A 80 10.19 0.18 15.69
CA SER A 80 11.43 -0.60 15.62
C SER A 80 12.70 0.22 15.88
N ARG A 81 12.58 1.55 16.01
CA ARG A 81 13.70 2.51 16.12
C ARG A 81 14.70 2.38 14.97
N CYS A 82 14.18 2.16 13.76
CA CYS A 82 14.90 2.11 12.48
C CYS A 82 16.07 1.12 12.37
N PHE A 83 16.22 0.14 13.28
CA PHE A 83 17.43 -0.69 13.45
C PHE A 83 18.74 0.11 13.74
N CYS A 84 18.93 1.31 13.17
CA CYS A 84 20.06 2.22 13.32
C CYS A 84 20.15 2.90 14.69
N CYS A 85 19.03 3.05 15.42
CA CYS A 85 18.98 3.71 16.73
C CYS A 85 18.59 2.74 17.87
N GLY A 86 18.64 1.42 17.61
CA GLY A 86 18.29 0.37 18.55
C GLY A 86 19.49 -0.23 19.29
N LYS A 87 19.26 -0.74 20.50
CA LYS A 87 20.26 -1.56 21.22
C LYS A 87 20.52 -2.85 20.44
N SER A 88 21.78 -3.30 20.39
CA SER A 88 22.21 -4.46 19.60
C SER A 88 21.32 -5.67 19.92
N LEU A 89 20.65 -6.21 18.90
CA LEU A 89 20.03 -7.53 18.98
C LEU A 89 21.13 -8.56 19.30
N ASN A 90 20.81 -9.59 20.08
CA ASN A 90 21.78 -10.64 20.42
C ASN A 90 22.47 -11.17 19.15
N PRO A 91 23.80 -11.35 19.17
CA PRO A 91 24.53 -11.91 18.03
C PRO A 91 24.05 -13.35 17.76
N GLY A 92 23.53 -13.60 16.55
CA GLY A 92 23.03 -14.90 16.12
C GLY A 92 22.28 -14.83 14.78
N GLY A 93 21.97 -15.99 14.16
CA GLY A 93 21.32 -16.09 12.84
C GLY A 93 19.96 -15.35 12.73
N SER A 94 19.30 -15.09 13.86
CA SER A 94 18.08 -14.26 13.95
C SER A 94 18.31 -12.80 13.51
N ARG A 95 19.53 -12.25 13.68
CA ARG A 95 19.87 -10.89 13.23
C ARG A 95 19.93 -10.78 11.70
N ALA A 96 20.55 -11.76 11.03
CA ALA A 96 20.61 -11.79 9.57
C ALA A 96 19.22 -11.93 8.95
N CYS A 97 18.38 -12.80 9.52
CA CYS A 97 16.98 -12.97 9.10
C CYS A 97 16.16 -11.67 9.28
N ALA A 98 16.31 -10.97 10.42
CA ALA A 98 15.59 -9.72 10.65
C ALA A 98 16.05 -8.57 9.73
N ILE A 99 17.34 -8.51 9.38
CA ILE A 99 17.88 -7.55 8.41
C ILE A 99 17.37 -7.86 7.00
N LEU A 100 17.35 -9.13 6.62
CA LEU A 100 16.83 -9.55 5.32
C LEU A 100 15.34 -9.23 5.19
N LEU A 101 14.53 -9.53 6.21
CA LEU A 101 13.10 -9.18 6.25
C LEU A 101 12.89 -7.66 6.21
N PHE A 102 13.77 -6.87 6.83
CA PHE A 102 13.72 -5.41 6.74
C PHE A 102 13.89 -4.92 5.30
N PHE A 103 14.93 -5.39 4.60
CA PHE A 103 15.15 -5.00 3.20
C PHE A 103 14.02 -5.46 2.27
N ILE A 104 13.50 -6.68 2.46
CA ILE A 104 12.36 -7.19 1.68
C ILE A 104 11.12 -6.34 1.95
N CYS A 105 10.84 -5.99 3.22
CA CYS A 105 9.73 -5.13 3.59
C CYS A 105 9.82 -3.76 2.89
N TRP A 106 11.01 -3.15 2.88
CA TRP A 106 11.25 -1.88 2.20
C TRP A 106 11.10 -2.00 0.68
N ALA A 107 11.61 -3.08 0.08
CA ALA A 107 11.49 -3.29 -1.36
C ALA A 107 10.02 -3.41 -1.79
N PHE A 108 9.23 -4.24 -1.11
CA PHE A 108 7.80 -4.37 -1.42
C PHE A 108 7.02 -3.09 -1.17
N PHE A 109 7.33 -2.37 -0.09
CA PHE A 109 6.72 -1.08 0.21
C PHE A 109 6.96 -0.07 -0.91
N LEU A 110 8.21 0.12 -1.34
CA LEU A 110 8.55 1.08 -2.39
C LEU A 110 7.90 0.72 -3.72
N ILE A 111 7.84 -0.56 -4.07
CA ILE A 111 7.17 -1.02 -5.29
C ILE A 111 5.66 -0.73 -5.19
N ALA A 112 5.02 -1.04 -4.06
CA ALA A 112 3.60 -0.75 -3.84
C ALA A 112 3.27 0.73 -3.99
N GLU A 113 4.05 1.60 -3.33
CA GLU A 113 3.89 3.06 -3.36
C GLU A 113 4.04 3.62 -4.77
N ILE A 114 5.09 3.22 -5.50
CA ILE A 114 5.31 3.65 -6.88
C ILE A 114 4.17 3.19 -7.78
N CYS A 115 3.71 1.94 -7.63
CA CYS A 115 2.58 1.41 -8.39
C CYS A 115 1.28 2.18 -8.09
N LEU A 116 0.94 2.40 -6.81
CA LEU A 116 -0.28 3.11 -6.42
C LEU A 116 -0.26 4.58 -6.84
N LEU A 117 0.87 5.26 -6.71
CA LEU A 117 1.04 6.65 -7.12
C LEU A 117 0.99 6.79 -8.64
N ALA A 118 1.72 5.95 -9.39
CA ALA A 118 1.67 5.94 -10.84
C ALA A 118 0.28 5.61 -11.38
N ALA A 119 -0.43 4.67 -10.74
CA ALA A 119 -1.78 4.28 -11.10
C ALA A 119 -2.79 5.40 -10.85
N SER A 120 -2.71 6.07 -9.69
CA SER A 120 -3.57 7.20 -9.31
C SER A 120 -3.34 8.40 -10.22
N ILE A 121 -2.08 8.75 -10.50
CA ILE A 121 -1.70 9.82 -11.44
C ILE A 121 -2.29 9.53 -12.81
N ARG A 122 -2.00 8.36 -13.38
CA ARG A 122 -2.53 8.00 -14.72
C ARG A 122 -4.06 8.08 -14.74
N ASN A 123 -4.73 7.61 -13.68
CA ASN A 123 -6.19 7.67 -13.59
C ASN A 123 -6.72 9.13 -13.59
N ALA A 124 -6.09 10.03 -12.83
CA ALA A 124 -6.47 11.45 -12.77
C ALA A 124 -6.16 12.23 -14.06
N TYR A 125 -5.04 11.94 -14.73
CA TYR A 125 -4.68 12.59 -15.99
C TYR A 125 -5.65 12.19 -17.12
N HIS A 126 -6.00 10.90 -17.21
CA HIS A 126 -6.90 10.43 -18.26
C HIS A 126 -8.34 10.96 -18.10
N THR A 127 -8.83 11.14 -16.87
CA THR A 127 -10.15 11.72 -16.62
C THR A 127 -10.18 13.22 -16.87
N LYS A 128 -9.18 13.98 -16.39
CA LYS A 128 -9.18 15.45 -16.47
C LYS A 128 -8.93 15.98 -17.89
N TYR A 129 -7.96 15.39 -18.60
CA TYR A 129 -7.61 15.87 -19.94
C TYR A 129 -8.57 15.33 -21.01
N ARG A 130 -9.03 14.06 -20.95
CA ARG A 130 -9.92 13.56 -22.01
C ARG A 130 -11.33 14.15 -21.97
N LYS A 131 -11.83 14.54 -20.79
CA LYS A 131 -13.09 15.31 -20.66
C LYS A 131 -13.04 16.67 -21.37
N MET A 132 -11.86 17.22 -21.61
CA MET A 132 -11.68 18.56 -22.19
C MET A 132 -11.44 18.56 -23.71
N TRP A 133 -11.10 17.41 -24.32
CA TRP A 133 -10.57 17.36 -25.70
C TRP A 133 -11.32 16.46 -26.70
N ASN A 134 -12.41 15.77 -26.34
CA ASN A 134 -13.07 14.81 -27.23
C ASN A 134 -14.47 15.24 -27.71
N ILE A 135 -14.52 16.17 -28.67
CA ILE A 135 -15.72 16.47 -29.48
C ILE A 135 -15.63 15.85 -30.90
N GLU A 136 -14.45 15.45 -31.41
CA GLU A 136 -14.27 15.31 -32.87
C GLU A 136 -13.76 13.97 -33.43
N LYS A 137 -13.44 12.93 -32.64
CA LYS A 137 -13.03 11.62 -33.20
C LYS A 137 -13.59 10.47 -32.37
N PRO A 138 -14.21 9.42 -32.97
CA PRO A 138 -14.72 8.28 -32.23
C PRO A 138 -13.52 7.52 -31.66
N PRO A 139 -13.25 7.57 -30.34
CA PRO A 139 -12.06 6.94 -29.81
C PRO A 139 -12.41 5.47 -29.56
N SER A 140 -11.52 4.56 -29.94
CA SER A 140 -11.35 3.34 -29.14
C SER A 140 -11.19 3.82 -27.70
N CYS A 141 -12.21 3.62 -26.85
CA CYS A 141 -12.19 4.08 -25.46
C CYS A 141 -11.09 3.27 -24.73
N GLU A 142 -9.83 3.68 -24.89
CA GLU A 142 -8.67 3.01 -24.30
C GLU A 142 -8.80 3.07 -22.78
N VAL A 143 -9.12 1.90 -22.23
CA VAL A 143 -9.00 1.62 -20.81
C VAL A 143 -7.52 1.64 -20.45
N ILE A 144 -7.18 2.23 -19.30
CA ILE A 144 -5.81 2.18 -18.76
C ILE A 144 -5.35 0.69 -18.80
N ARG A 145 -4.10 0.42 -19.16
CA ARG A 145 -3.57 -0.96 -19.31
C ARG A 145 -3.74 -1.76 -18.01
N LYS A 146 -4.41 -2.92 -18.05
CA LYS A 146 -4.57 -3.88 -16.92
C LYS A 146 -3.19 -4.18 -16.31
N GLY A 147 -2.98 -3.87 -15.03
CA GLY A 147 -1.75 -4.31 -14.36
C GLY A 147 -1.22 -3.41 -13.24
N VAL A 148 -1.21 -2.08 -13.37
CA VAL A 148 -0.48 -1.23 -12.39
C VAL A 148 -1.20 -1.15 -11.04
N PHE A 149 -2.53 -1.05 -11.03
CA PHE A 149 -3.34 -1.10 -9.81
C PHE A 149 -3.34 -2.50 -9.19
N ALA A 150 -3.50 -3.56 -10.00
CA ALA A 150 -3.36 -4.95 -9.53
C ALA A 150 -1.98 -5.23 -8.91
N ALA A 151 -0.89 -4.77 -9.53
CA ALA A 151 0.46 -4.89 -8.97
C ALA A 151 0.56 -4.11 -7.66
N GLY A 152 0.07 -2.86 -7.61
CA GLY A 152 0.00 -2.07 -6.39
C GLY A 152 -0.72 -2.80 -5.26
N ALA A 153 -1.89 -3.37 -5.52
CA ALA A 153 -2.65 -4.15 -4.54
C ALA A 153 -1.90 -5.41 -4.07
N ALA A 154 -1.26 -6.15 -4.98
CA ALA A 154 -0.48 -7.34 -4.65
C ALA A 154 0.74 -7.01 -3.77
N PHE A 155 1.52 -5.99 -4.13
CA PHE A 155 2.66 -5.55 -3.33
C PHE A 155 2.24 -4.90 -2.00
N THR A 156 1.07 -4.26 -1.93
CA THR A 156 0.48 -3.80 -0.66
C THR A 156 0.21 -4.98 0.27
N LEU A 157 -0.38 -6.07 -0.25
CA LEU A 157 -0.61 -7.29 0.52
C LEU A 157 0.70 -7.96 0.96
N PHE A 158 1.70 -8.06 0.08
CA PHE A 158 3.00 -8.60 0.46
C PHE A 158 3.70 -7.74 1.50
N THR A 159 3.61 -6.41 1.38
CA THR A 159 4.13 -5.48 2.39
C THR A 159 3.45 -5.72 3.73
N ALA A 160 2.11 -5.83 3.76
CA ALA A 160 1.35 -6.12 4.97
C ALA A 160 1.77 -7.43 5.64
N ILE A 161 1.99 -8.49 4.86
CA ILE A 161 2.41 -9.79 5.41
C ILE A 161 3.83 -9.69 5.98
N VAL A 162 4.78 -9.18 5.19
CA VAL A 162 6.19 -9.13 5.58
C VAL A 162 6.41 -8.17 6.75
N SER A 163 5.71 -7.04 6.81
CA SER A 163 5.82 -6.04 7.87
C SER A 163 5.41 -6.62 9.24
N GLN A 164 4.38 -7.47 9.27
CA GLN A 164 3.92 -8.18 10.46
C GLN A 164 4.94 -9.21 10.93
N PHE A 165 5.43 -10.07 10.02
CA PHE A 165 6.48 -11.04 10.34
C PHE A 165 7.73 -10.35 10.86
N TYR A 166 8.16 -9.29 10.20
CA TYR A 166 9.29 -8.46 10.62
C TYR A 166 9.11 -7.94 12.06
N TYR A 167 7.95 -7.35 12.38
CA TYR A 167 7.73 -6.77 13.71
C TYR A 167 7.60 -7.84 14.81
N VAL A 168 7.01 -9.00 14.51
CA VAL A 168 6.96 -10.14 15.44
C VAL A 168 8.37 -10.67 15.72
N CYS A 169 9.19 -10.87 14.68
CA CYS A 169 10.58 -11.28 14.86
C CYS A 169 11.38 -10.26 15.67
N TYR A 170 11.22 -8.97 15.37
CA TYR A 170 11.86 -7.87 16.11
C TYR A 170 11.44 -7.86 17.59
N SER A 171 10.14 -7.93 17.87
CA SER A 171 9.63 -7.87 19.24
C SER A 171 10.10 -9.06 20.08
N ARG A 172 10.11 -10.28 19.51
CA ARG A 172 10.66 -11.48 20.18
C ARG A 172 12.14 -11.32 20.50
N ALA A 173 12.92 -10.85 19.54
CA ALA A 173 14.36 -10.67 19.73
C ALA A 173 14.67 -9.58 20.78
N ARG A 174 13.87 -8.52 20.85
CA ARG A 174 13.98 -7.52 21.92
C ARG A 174 13.64 -8.06 23.31
N VAL A 175 12.59 -8.88 23.43
CA VAL A 175 12.21 -9.49 24.72
C VAL A 175 13.30 -10.45 25.19
N ALA A 176 13.85 -11.28 24.31
CA ALA A 176 14.95 -12.20 24.64
C ALA A 176 16.22 -11.47 25.11
N HIS A 177 16.51 -10.30 24.56
CA HIS A 177 17.64 -9.49 25.02
C HIS A 177 17.40 -8.85 26.39
N GLN A 178 16.15 -8.52 26.73
CA GLN A 178 15.80 -7.92 28.04
C GLN A 178 15.72 -8.94 29.18
N ASN A 179 15.41 -10.20 28.88
CA ASN A 179 15.43 -11.32 29.83
C ASN A 179 16.40 -12.39 29.32
N PRO A 180 17.72 -12.22 29.51
CA PRO A 180 18.65 -13.30 29.25
C PRO A 180 18.32 -14.47 30.17
N SER A 181 18.09 -15.65 29.59
CA SER A 181 17.98 -16.89 30.37
C SER A 181 19.36 -17.22 30.95
N TYR A 182 19.61 -16.79 32.18
CA TYR A 182 20.73 -17.24 33.01
C TYR A 182 20.19 -17.69 34.36
#